data_AF-A0A953JAJ6-F1
#
_entry.id   AF-A0A953JAJ6-F1
#
_cell.length_a   1.000
_cell.length_b   1.000
_cell.length_c   1.000
_cell.angle_alpha   90.00
_cell.angle_beta   90.00
_cell.angle_gamma   90.00
#
_symmetry.space_group_name_H-M   'P 1'
#
loop_
_entity.id
_entity.type
_entity.pdbx_description
1 polymer ?
#
loop_
_entity_poly.entity_id
_entity_poly.type
_entity_poly.pdbx_seq_one_letter_code
_entity_poly.pdbx_strand_id
1 'polypeptide(L)'
;MGASKTVDQQIINKEAIISKIRDIIRQYKNIAVSGEEGVGKITNTLEALQDTPHVYYIGNPVDYIGKPRAKGYDKYIHYIMSLKKDMHIIADEEEIVSFDPAPLAGKDTVLVVDEIYGRSDQQYEKILEILGTENIKVFIIAGCLKNISRIVHKIDIVLMLTKDGGLVVESEFIRKVCTILKADAS
;
A
#
# COMPACT_ATOMS: atom_id res chain seq x y z
N MET A 1 -1.58 -23.87 29.57
CA MET A 1 -0.89 -24.33 28.34
C MET A 1 -1.67 -23.89 27.09
N GLY A 2 -1.77 -22.58 26.82
CA GLY A 2 -2.59 -22.05 25.70
C GLY A 2 -1.96 -20.94 24.87
N ALA A 3 -0.72 -20.52 25.17
CA ALA A 3 -0.06 -19.41 24.47
C ALA A 3 0.72 -19.85 23.21
N SER A 4 1.22 -21.09 23.17
CA SER A 4 2.06 -21.54 22.04
C SER A 4 1.28 -21.70 20.74
N LYS A 5 0.08 -22.32 20.77
CA LYS A 5 -0.74 -22.53 19.56
C LYS A 5 -1.11 -21.23 18.84
N THR A 6 -1.38 -20.16 19.58
CA THR A 6 -1.80 -18.87 19.02
C THR A 6 -0.65 -18.12 18.35
N VAL A 7 0.55 -18.21 18.92
CA VAL A 7 1.77 -17.62 18.35
C VAL A 7 2.19 -18.37 17.10
N ASP A 8 2.16 -19.71 17.15
CA ASP A 8 2.51 -20.56 16.00
C ASP A 8 1.55 -20.34 14.82
N GLN A 9 0.24 -20.19 15.08
CA GLN A 9 -0.76 -19.90 14.05
C GLN A 9 -0.59 -18.49 13.45
N GLN A 10 -0.25 -17.49 14.27
CA GLN A 10 0.01 -16.13 13.79
C GLN A 10 1.25 -16.04 12.89
N ILE A 11 2.31 -16.80 13.21
CA ILE A 11 3.53 -16.88 12.41
C ILE A 11 3.23 -17.55 11.06
N ILE A 12 2.52 -18.68 11.06
CA ILE A 12 2.13 -19.40 9.83
C ILE A 12 1.29 -18.51 8.91
N ASN A 13 0.33 -17.76 9.46
CA ASN A 13 -0.52 -16.86 8.66
C ASN A 13 0.30 -15.71 8.06
N LYS A 14 1.28 -15.19 8.80
CA LYS A 14 2.15 -14.10 8.33
C LYS A 14 3.02 -14.53 7.15
N GLU A 15 3.67 -15.67 7.23
CA GLU A 15 4.50 -16.20 6.13
C GLU A 15 3.67 -16.45 4.87
N ALA A 16 2.46 -16.99 5.03
CA ALA A 16 1.53 -17.20 3.92
C ALA A 16 1.11 -15.87 3.25
N ILE A 17 0.82 -14.83 4.04
CA ILE A 17 0.51 -13.49 3.53
C ILE A 17 1.71 -12.92 2.77
N ILE A 18 2.91 -12.99 3.34
CA ILE A 18 4.13 -12.48 2.72
C ILE A 18 4.42 -13.20 1.40
N SER A 19 4.31 -14.53 1.37
CA SER A 19 4.48 -15.32 0.16
C SER A 19 3.49 -14.88 -0.92
N LYS A 20 2.22 -14.70 -0.55
CA LYS A 20 1.19 -14.25 -1.48
C LYS A 20 1.46 -12.84 -2.02
N ILE A 21 1.94 -11.91 -1.18
CA ILE A 21 2.36 -10.58 -1.64
C ILE A 21 3.50 -10.71 -2.67
N ARG A 22 4.51 -11.56 -2.42
CA ARG A 22 5.61 -11.81 -3.37
C ARG A 22 5.12 -12.35 -4.71
N ASP A 23 4.14 -13.25 -4.70
CA ASP A 23 3.57 -13.78 -5.95
C ASP A 23 2.80 -12.72 -6.73
N ILE A 24 2.11 -11.81 -6.04
CA ILE A 24 1.37 -10.69 -6.66
C ILE A 24 2.33 -9.64 -7.21
N ILE A 25 3.43 -9.32 -6.50
CA ILE A 25 4.49 -8.41 -6.97
C ILE A 25 4.99 -8.84 -8.34
N ARG A 26 5.14 -10.14 -8.58
CA ARG A 26 5.65 -10.67 -9.86
C ARG A 26 4.67 -10.50 -11.02
N GLN A 27 3.37 -10.57 -10.74
CA GLN A 27 2.33 -10.66 -11.77
C GLN A 27 1.68 -9.33 -12.13
N TYR A 28 1.57 -8.41 -11.18
CA TYR A 28 0.80 -7.19 -11.33
C TYR A 28 1.69 -5.95 -11.18
N LYS A 29 1.27 -4.83 -11.77
CA LYS A 29 1.99 -3.56 -11.70
C LYS A 29 1.42 -2.69 -10.59
N ASN A 30 0.12 -2.42 -10.66
CA ASN A 30 -0.59 -1.52 -9.76
C ASN A 30 -1.48 -2.33 -8.83
N ILE A 31 -1.04 -2.46 -7.58
CA ILE A 31 -1.64 -3.33 -6.57
C ILE A 31 -2.18 -2.45 -5.46
N ALA A 32 -3.45 -2.63 -5.08
CA ALA A 32 -3.96 -2.04 -3.84
C ALA A 32 -4.00 -3.09 -2.73
N VAL A 33 -3.45 -2.78 -1.57
CA VAL A 33 -3.49 -3.64 -0.38
C VAL A 33 -4.48 -3.04 0.58
N SER A 34 -5.59 -3.75 0.80
CA SER A 34 -6.64 -3.35 1.74
C SER A 34 -6.94 -4.47 2.72
N GLY A 35 -7.91 -4.27 3.62
CA GLY A 35 -8.24 -5.24 4.65
C GLY A 35 -8.53 -4.61 6.00
N GLU A 36 -8.84 -5.46 6.97
CA GLU A 36 -9.22 -5.06 8.32
C GLU A 36 -8.16 -4.19 9.01
N GLU A 37 -8.58 -3.45 10.03
CA GLU A 37 -7.64 -2.74 10.89
C GLU A 37 -6.75 -3.73 11.66
N GLY A 38 -5.45 -3.43 11.77
CA GLY A 38 -4.51 -4.24 12.54
C GLY A 38 -3.93 -5.48 11.82
N VAL A 39 -4.33 -5.79 10.58
CA VAL A 39 -3.79 -6.95 9.82
C VAL A 39 -2.39 -6.74 9.24
N GLY A 40 -1.72 -5.63 9.59
CA GLY A 40 -0.32 -5.40 9.20
C GLY A 40 -0.11 -5.13 7.70
N LYS A 41 -1.04 -4.44 7.02
CA LYS A 41 -0.95 -4.13 5.58
C LYS A 41 0.43 -3.61 5.14
N ILE A 42 0.91 -2.55 5.80
CA ILE A 42 2.21 -1.94 5.50
C ILE A 42 3.35 -2.88 5.90
N THR A 43 3.31 -3.40 7.13
CA THR A 43 4.33 -4.31 7.67
C THR A 43 4.56 -5.52 6.77
N ASN A 44 3.50 -6.24 6.41
CA ASN A 44 3.60 -7.42 5.57
C ASN A 44 4.05 -7.06 4.14
N THR A 45 3.66 -5.90 3.63
CA THR A 45 4.11 -5.42 2.31
C THR A 45 5.61 -5.13 2.32
N LEU A 46 6.12 -4.40 3.32
CA LEU A 46 7.55 -4.08 3.43
C LEU A 46 8.40 -5.31 3.75
N GLU A 47 7.86 -6.28 4.49
CA GLU A 47 8.54 -7.56 4.72
C GLU A 47 8.59 -8.44 3.46
N ALA A 48 7.56 -8.40 2.61
CA ALA A 48 7.60 -9.06 1.32
C ALA A 48 8.66 -8.46 0.37
N LEU A 49 8.97 -7.17 0.56
CA LEU A 49 9.92 -6.39 -0.22
C LEU A 49 11.34 -6.32 0.39
N GLN A 50 11.68 -7.14 1.40
CA GLN A 50 12.99 -7.07 2.06
C GLN A 50 14.15 -7.14 1.07
N ASP A 51 14.13 -8.13 0.17
CA ASP A 51 15.19 -8.37 -0.80
C ASP A 51 14.99 -7.61 -2.12
N THR A 52 13.95 -6.77 -2.20
CA THR A 52 13.66 -5.96 -3.40
C THR A 52 14.52 -4.69 -3.36
N PRO A 53 15.35 -4.43 -4.38
CA PRO A 53 16.09 -3.17 -4.49
C PRO A 53 15.17 -2.02 -4.90
N HIS A 54 15.62 -0.78 -4.76
CA HIS A 54 14.93 0.42 -5.27
C HIS A 54 13.48 0.55 -4.79
N VAL A 55 13.26 0.37 -3.49
CA VAL A 55 11.95 0.58 -2.88
C VAL A 55 11.86 2.02 -2.38
N TYR A 56 10.74 2.66 -2.71
CA TYR A 56 10.38 4.00 -2.28
C TYR A 56 9.08 3.94 -1.49
N TYR A 57 8.96 4.79 -0.48
CA TYR A 57 7.75 4.89 0.35
C TYR A 57 7.28 6.32 0.42
N ILE A 58 6.06 6.56 -0.06
CA ILE A 58 5.37 7.83 0.09
C ILE A 58 4.52 7.77 1.34
N GLY A 59 4.95 8.50 2.38
CA GLY A 59 4.20 8.60 3.62
C GLY A 59 2.94 9.47 3.49
N ASN A 60 2.09 9.37 4.50
CA ASN A 60 0.93 10.25 4.65
C ASN A 60 0.79 10.68 6.11
N PRO A 61 0.80 11.99 6.41
CA PRO A 61 0.68 12.50 7.77
C PRO A 61 -0.68 12.23 8.42
N VAL A 62 -1.70 11.91 7.60
CA VAL A 62 -3.04 11.54 8.08
C VAL A 62 -3.34 10.06 7.87
N ASP A 63 -4.32 9.56 8.61
CA ASP A 63 -4.85 8.20 8.49
C ASP A 63 -5.97 8.10 7.43
N TYR A 64 -6.55 6.90 7.30
CA TYR A 64 -7.59 6.58 6.31
C TYR A 64 -8.93 7.33 6.51
N ILE A 65 -9.09 8.07 7.61
CA ILE A 65 -10.24 8.96 7.91
C ILE A 65 -9.83 10.44 8.01
N GLY A 66 -8.59 10.79 7.68
CA GLY A 66 -8.10 12.16 7.62
C GLY A 66 -7.67 12.74 8.97
N LYS A 67 -7.53 11.91 10.00
CA LYS A 67 -7.02 12.35 11.29
C LYS A 67 -5.50 12.28 11.31
N PRO A 68 -4.81 13.21 12.01
CA PRO A 68 -3.39 13.08 12.26
C PRO A 68 -3.06 11.75 12.95
N ARG A 69 -1.94 11.12 12.58
CA ARG A 69 -1.57 9.82 13.16
C ARG A 69 -1.34 9.88 14.67
N ALA A 70 -2.00 8.99 15.41
CA ALA A 70 -1.84 8.85 16.84
C ALA A 70 -0.38 8.47 17.16
N LYS A 71 0.33 9.32 17.93
CA LYS A 71 1.78 9.27 18.27
C LYS A 71 2.71 10.11 17.39
N GLY A 72 2.18 10.83 16.39
CA GLY A 72 2.95 11.76 15.57
C GLY A 72 3.61 11.08 14.36
N TYR A 73 3.72 11.84 13.28
CA TYR A 73 4.18 11.34 11.98
C TYR A 73 5.65 10.90 12.00
N ASP A 74 6.52 11.62 12.72
CA ASP A 74 7.95 11.27 12.78
C ASP A 74 8.19 9.88 13.38
N LYS A 75 7.52 9.56 14.51
CA LYS A 75 7.63 8.23 15.13
C LYS A 75 7.12 7.13 14.21
N TYR A 76 6.08 7.44 13.44
CA TYR A 76 5.54 6.54 12.45
C TYR A 76 6.54 6.28 11.32
N ILE A 77 7.13 7.31 10.73
CA ILE A 77 8.15 7.17 9.68
C ILE A 77 9.39 6.42 10.21
N HIS A 78 9.84 6.69 11.43
CA HIS A 78 10.93 5.92 12.04
C HIS A 78 10.61 4.42 12.17
N TYR A 79 9.37 4.09 12.55
CA TYR A 79 8.92 2.71 12.56
C TYR A 79 8.92 2.10 11.14
N ILE A 80 8.41 2.82 10.13
CA ILE A 80 8.43 2.37 8.74
C ILE A 80 9.86 2.10 8.24
N MET A 81 10.81 3.01 8.51
CA MET A 81 12.23 2.83 8.16
C MET A 81 12.86 1.63 8.89
N SER A 82 12.40 1.29 10.10
CA SER A 82 12.90 0.11 10.81
C SER A 82 12.48 -1.20 10.15
N LEU A 83 11.39 -1.20 9.38
CA LEU A 83 10.89 -2.38 8.67
C LEU A 83 11.69 -2.68 7.40
N LYS A 84 12.15 -1.65 6.66
CA LYS A 84 13.06 -1.80 5.51
C LYS A 84 14.07 -0.64 5.49
N LYS A 85 15.33 -0.95 5.77
CA LYS A 85 16.37 0.04 6.07
C LYS A 85 16.95 0.74 4.83
N ASP A 86 16.91 0.08 3.69
CA ASP A 86 17.46 0.54 2.40
C ASP A 86 16.41 1.24 1.51
N MET A 87 15.23 1.52 2.07
CA MET A 87 14.14 2.20 1.38
C MET A 87 14.30 3.72 1.41
N HIS A 88 13.93 4.37 0.32
CA HIS A 88 13.86 5.83 0.26
C HIS A 88 12.48 6.32 0.74
N ILE A 89 12.46 7.22 1.72
CA ILE A 89 11.22 7.85 2.20
C ILE A 89 11.00 9.14 1.42
N ILE A 90 9.76 9.36 1.00
CA ILE A 90 9.23 10.60 0.42
C ILE A 90 8.13 11.06 1.37
N ALA A 91 8.43 12.03 2.23
CA ALA A 91 7.60 12.31 3.41
C ALA A 91 6.80 13.60 3.34
N ASP A 92 7.27 14.60 2.60
CA ASP A 92 6.63 15.91 2.50
C ASP A 92 5.95 16.13 1.14
N GLU A 93 5.14 17.19 1.07
CA GLU A 93 4.35 17.50 -0.12
C GLU A 93 5.21 17.90 -1.32
N GLU A 94 6.27 18.66 -1.10
CA GLU A 94 7.13 19.16 -2.18
C GLU A 94 7.93 18.01 -2.81
N GLU A 95 8.46 17.09 -2.01
CA GLU A 95 9.12 15.87 -2.48
C GLU A 95 8.17 14.99 -3.30
N ILE A 96 6.90 14.86 -2.88
CA ILE A 96 5.91 14.10 -3.64
C ILE A 96 5.68 14.77 -4.99
N VAL A 97 5.32 16.06 -5.00
CA VAL A 97 4.93 16.79 -6.21
C VAL A 97 6.10 16.93 -7.19
N SER A 98 7.33 17.00 -6.69
CA SER A 98 8.56 17.06 -7.51
C SER A 98 9.14 15.69 -7.87
N PHE A 99 8.54 14.59 -7.40
CA PHE A 99 9.01 13.25 -7.71
C PHE A 99 9.00 13.00 -9.23
N ASP A 100 10.19 12.82 -9.78
CA ASP A 100 10.39 12.44 -11.18
C ASP A 100 10.62 10.93 -11.26
N PRO A 101 9.69 10.15 -11.85
CA PRO A 101 9.86 8.72 -12.02
C PRO A 101 10.81 8.35 -13.17
N ALA A 102 11.19 9.28 -14.07
CA ALA A 102 12.01 8.98 -15.25
C ALA A 102 13.39 8.37 -14.93
N PRO A 103 14.14 8.82 -13.90
CA PRO A 103 15.42 8.21 -13.51
C PRO A 103 15.32 6.79 -12.92
N LEU A 104 14.09 6.33 -12.68
CA LEU A 104 13.77 5.01 -12.15
C LEU A 104 13.35 4.03 -13.26
N ALA A 105 13.11 4.53 -14.48
CA ALA A 105 12.78 3.70 -15.62
C ALA A 105 13.91 2.68 -15.90
N GLY A 106 13.54 1.40 -16.03
CA GLY A 106 14.48 0.29 -16.26
C GLY A 106 15.15 -0.27 -15.00
N LYS A 107 14.87 0.30 -13.82
CA LYS A 107 15.14 -0.34 -12.53
C LYS A 107 13.84 -1.02 -12.08
N ASP A 108 13.91 -2.22 -11.50
CA ASP A 108 12.76 -2.92 -10.91
C ASP A 108 12.25 -2.17 -9.67
N THR A 109 11.70 -0.98 -9.87
CA THR A 109 11.38 0.00 -8.85
C THR A 109 10.01 -0.32 -8.27
N VAL A 110 9.92 -0.31 -6.94
CA VAL A 110 8.66 -0.46 -6.22
C VAL A 110 8.36 0.78 -5.41
N LEU A 111 7.21 1.38 -5.63
CA LEU A 111 6.69 2.50 -4.86
C LEU A 111 5.55 2.03 -3.96
N VAL A 112 5.69 2.23 -2.65
CA VAL A 112 4.64 1.99 -1.67
C VAL A 112 4.03 3.33 -1.28
N VAL A 113 2.74 3.51 -1.52
CA VAL A 113 1.98 4.73 -1.20
C VAL A 113 1.06 4.43 -0.03
N ASP A 114 1.29 5.13 1.08
CA ASP A 114 0.47 5.04 2.29
C ASP A 114 -0.77 5.93 2.13
N GLU A 115 -1.92 5.31 1.88
CA GLU A 115 -3.22 5.96 1.67
C GLU A 115 -3.28 6.98 0.51
N ILE A 116 -4.46 7.10 -0.11
CA ILE A 116 -4.77 8.18 -1.04
C ILE A 116 -5.60 9.28 -0.36
N TYR A 117 -6.33 8.91 0.68
CA TYR A 117 -7.21 9.81 1.40
C TYR A 117 -6.42 10.92 2.11
N GLY A 118 -6.98 12.14 2.11
CA GLY A 118 -6.39 13.30 2.80
C GLY A 118 -5.21 13.95 2.08
N ARG A 119 -4.84 13.49 0.88
CA ARG A 119 -3.83 14.13 0.03
C ARG A 119 -4.40 15.33 -0.71
N SER A 120 -3.55 16.31 -1.02
CA SER A 120 -3.90 17.45 -1.87
C SER A 120 -4.15 16.99 -3.31
N ASP A 121 -4.84 17.80 -4.12
CA ASP A 121 -5.08 17.47 -5.52
C ASP A 121 -3.77 17.37 -6.31
N GLN A 122 -2.75 18.16 -5.97
CA GLN A 122 -1.43 18.08 -6.61
C GLN A 122 -0.72 16.75 -6.31
N GLN A 123 -0.73 16.31 -5.05
CA GLN A 123 -0.21 15.00 -4.67
C GLN A 123 -0.97 13.88 -5.36
N TYR A 124 -2.29 14.01 -5.46
CA TYR A 124 -3.16 13.03 -6.12
C TYR A 124 -2.84 12.90 -7.62
N GLU A 125 -2.74 14.02 -8.35
CA GLU A 125 -2.40 14.01 -9.78
C GLU A 125 -1.02 13.41 -10.02
N LYS A 126 -0.05 13.71 -9.16
CA LYS A 126 1.27 13.09 -9.24
C LYS A 126 1.24 11.58 -9.01
N ILE A 127 0.45 11.09 -8.05
CA ILE A 127 0.27 9.64 -7.86
C ILE A 127 -0.39 8.99 -9.09
N LEU A 128 -1.37 9.66 -9.71
CA LEU A 128 -1.98 9.20 -10.96
C LEU A 128 -0.98 9.11 -12.12
N GLU A 129 -0.10 10.10 -12.25
CA GLU A 129 1.00 10.10 -13.21
C GLU A 129 1.90 8.87 -13.01
N ILE A 130 2.34 8.63 -11.77
CA ILE A 130 3.21 7.50 -11.41
C ILE A 130 2.55 6.15 -11.70
N LEU A 131 1.26 5.99 -11.39
CA LEU A 131 0.50 4.77 -11.73
C LEU A 131 0.49 4.50 -13.25
N GLY A 132 0.63 5.55 -14.07
CA GLY A 132 0.76 5.49 -15.52
C GLY A 132 2.18 5.17 -16.02
N THR A 133 3.23 5.46 -15.25
CA THR A 133 4.63 5.29 -15.68
C THR A 133 4.98 3.82 -15.88
N GLU A 134 5.55 3.47 -17.04
CA GLU A 134 6.07 2.13 -17.29
C GLU A 134 7.23 1.78 -16.33
N ASN A 135 7.37 0.48 -16.00
CA ASN A 135 8.46 -0.06 -15.16
C ASN A 135 8.48 0.34 -13.68
N ILE A 136 7.47 1.07 -13.19
CA ILE A 136 7.26 1.27 -11.74
C ILE A 136 6.11 0.38 -11.28
N LYS A 137 6.37 -0.47 -10.29
CA LYS A 137 5.33 -1.21 -9.58
C LYS A 137 4.85 -0.37 -8.40
N VAL A 138 3.53 -0.26 -8.23
CA VAL A 138 2.94 0.61 -7.22
C VAL A 138 2.06 -0.20 -6.27
N PHE A 139 2.32 -0.06 -4.97
CA PHE A 139 1.50 -0.57 -3.89
C PHE A 139 0.72 0.57 -3.26
N ILE A 140 -0.59 0.62 -3.44
CA ILE A 140 -1.44 1.54 -2.70
C ILE A 140 -1.93 0.84 -1.44
N ILE A 141 -1.44 1.25 -0.27
CA ILE A 141 -1.98 0.77 0.99
C ILE A 141 -3.25 1.57 1.30
N ALA A 142 -4.38 0.88 1.41
CA ALA A 142 -5.68 1.50 1.60
C ALA A 142 -6.42 0.92 2.80
N GLY A 143 -6.78 1.77 3.75
CA GLY A 143 -7.57 1.41 4.92
C GLY A 143 -8.99 0.98 4.54
N CYS A 144 -9.51 1.47 3.42
CA CYS A 144 -10.81 1.10 2.88
C CYS A 144 -10.82 1.16 1.34
N LEU A 145 -11.56 0.26 0.68
CA LEU A 145 -11.73 0.26 -0.78
C LEU A 145 -12.37 1.55 -1.32
N LYS A 146 -13.16 2.26 -0.51
CA LYS A 146 -13.73 3.55 -0.92
C LYS A 146 -12.63 4.58 -1.20
N ASN A 147 -11.48 4.50 -0.52
CA ASN A 147 -10.39 5.47 -0.62
C ASN A 147 -9.62 5.35 -1.95
N ILE A 148 -9.67 4.18 -2.60
CA ILE A 148 -9.05 3.98 -3.92
C ILE A 148 -10.01 4.21 -5.08
N SER A 149 -11.27 4.55 -4.80
CA SER A 149 -12.34 4.60 -5.80
C SER A 149 -12.13 5.63 -6.92
N ARG A 150 -11.31 6.66 -6.71
CA ARG A 150 -10.91 7.61 -7.77
C ARG A 150 -9.83 7.04 -8.70
N ILE A 151 -8.95 6.18 -8.19
CA ILE A 151 -7.84 5.56 -8.93
C ILE A 151 -8.09 4.10 -9.32
N VAL A 152 -9.24 3.52 -8.94
CA VAL A 152 -9.58 2.10 -9.14
C VAL A 152 -9.40 1.65 -10.58
N HIS A 153 -9.54 2.57 -11.53
CA HIS A 153 -9.39 2.28 -12.95
C HIS A 153 -7.94 2.03 -13.38
N LYS A 154 -6.96 2.40 -12.55
CA LYS A 154 -5.52 2.14 -12.72
C LYS A 154 -5.04 0.93 -11.91
N ILE A 155 -5.88 0.37 -11.03
CA ILE A 155 -5.52 -0.77 -10.18
C ILE A 155 -5.76 -2.06 -10.95
N ASP A 156 -4.73 -2.90 -11.01
CA ASP A 156 -4.79 -4.22 -11.67
C ASP A 156 -5.46 -5.24 -10.77
N ILE A 157 -5.14 -5.18 -9.47
CA ILE A 157 -5.59 -6.15 -8.47
C ILE A 157 -5.70 -5.51 -7.08
N VAL A 158 -6.63 -6.02 -6.27
CA VAL A 158 -6.68 -5.74 -4.84
C VAL A 158 -6.30 -6.99 -4.06
N LEU A 159 -5.32 -6.86 -3.17
CA LEU A 159 -5.05 -7.84 -2.13
C LEU A 159 -5.77 -7.41 -0.84
N MET A 160 -6.83 -8.13 -0.48
CA MET A 160 -7.54 -7.96 0.78
C MET A 160 -6.94 -8.86 1.85
N LEU A 161 -6.29 -8.27 2.83
CA LEU A 161 -5.74 -8.97 3.99
C LEU A 161 -6.78 -9.14 5.09
N THR A 162 -6.80 -10.33 5.68
CA THR A 162 -7.58 -10.68 6.87
C THR A 162 -6.63 -11.24 7.93
N LYS A 163 -7.13 -11.53 9.13
CA LYS A 163 -6.34 -12.21 10.17
C LYS A 163 -5.91 -13.62 9.77
N ASP A 164 -6.64 -14.23 8.83
CA ASP A 164 -6.47 -15.61 8.41
C ASP A 164 -5.70 -15.75 7.08
N GLY A 165 -5.40 -14.65 6.39
CA GLY A 165 -4.66 -14.70 5.14
C GLY A 165 -4.90 -13.51 4.20
N GLY A 166 -4.84 -13.77 2.90
CA GLY A 166 -5.05 -12.76 1.85
C GLY A 166 -5.93 -13.27 0.72
N LEU A 167 -6.97 -12.50 0.40
CA LEU A 167 -7.84 -12.72 -0.75
C LEU A 167 -7.40 -11.81 -1.90
N VAL A 168 -7.25 -12.40 -3.08
CA VAL A 168 -6.97 -11.67 -4.31
C VAL A 168 -8.30 -11.36 -4.98
N VAL A 169 -8.55 -10.09 -5.24
CA VAL A 169 -9.80 -9.61 -5.82
C VAL A 169 -9.51 -8.87 -7.11
N GLU A 170 -10.13 -9.34 -8.19
CA GLU A 170 -9.94 -8.80 -9.53
C GLU A 170 -10.49 -7.37 -9.67
N SER A 171 -9.81 -6.58 -10.51
CA SER A 171 -10.16 -5.17 -10.71
C SER A 171 -11.58 -4.97 -11.22
N GLU A 172 -12.14 -5.90 -12.01
CA GLU A 172 -13.54 -5.78 -12.49
C GLU A 172 -14.52 -5.80 -11.31
N PHE A 173 -14.37 -6.75 -10.38
CA PHE A 173 -15.22 -6.84 -9.22
C PHE A 173 -15.05 -5.61 -8.31
N ILE A 174 -13.81 -5.17 -8.09
CA ILE A 174 -13.54 -3.99 -7.27
C ILE A 174 -14.14 -2.73 -7.87
N ARG A 175 -14.12 -2.54 -9.20
CA ARG A 175 -14.77 -1.40 -9.85
C ARG A 175 -16.28 -1.36 -9.59
N LYS A 176 -16.94 -2.53 -9.59
CA LYS A 176 -18.37 -2.65 -9.25
C LYS A 176 -18.61 -2.25 -7.79
N VAL A 177 -17.81 -2.79 -6.86
CA VAL A 177 -17.89 -2.45 -5.43
C VAL A 177 -17.65 -0.96 -5.18
N CYS A 178 -16.61 -0.37 -5.77
CA CYS A 178 -16.31 1.06 -5.62
C CYS A 178 -17.41 1.96 -6.17
N THR A 179 -18.12 1.54 -7.23
CA THR A 179 -19.28 2.28 -7.75
C THR A 179 -20.41 2.33 -6.72
N ILE A 180 -20.72 1.19 -6.09
CA ILE A 180 -21.74 1.09 -5.04
C ILE A 180 -21.35 1.93 -3.83
N LEU A 181 -20.12 1.77 -3.33
CA LEU A 181 -19.63 2.50 -2.16
C LEU A 181 -19.56 4.02 -2.35
N LYS A 182 -19.42 4.50 -3.60
CA LYS A 182 -19.55 5.94 -3.91
C LYS A 182 -20.99 6.41 -3.83
N ALA A 183 -21.94 5.61 -4.34
CA ALA A 183 -23.36 5.94 -4.32
C ALA A 183 -23.94 6.01 -2.90
N ASP A 184 -23.41 5.22 -1.95
CA ASP A 184 -23.83 5.25 -0.54
C ASP A 184 -23.24 6.44 0.26
N ALA A 185 -22.22 7.13 -0.27
CA ALA A 185 -21.53 8.24 0.39
C ALA A 185 -21.99 9.62 -0.09
N SER A 186 -22.94 9.66 -1.04
CA SER A 186 -23.57 10.85 -1.64
C SER A 186 -25.03 10.93 -1.24
#